data_AF-A0A954VPH7-F1
#
_entry.id   AF-A0A954VPH7-F1
#
_cell.length_a   1.000
_cell.length_b   1.000
_cell.length_c   1.000
_cell.angle_alpha   90.00
_cell.angle_beta   90.00
_cell.angle_gamma   90.00
#
_symmetry.space_group_name_H-M   'P 1'
#
loop_
_entity.id
_entity.type
_entity.pdbx_description
1 polymer ?
#
loop_
_entity_poly.entity_id
_entity_poly.type
_entity_poly.pdbx_seq_one_letter_code
_entity_poly.pdbx_strand_id
1 'polypeptide(L)'
;MNVVRFRGLCLALIICCWSWSYGFSQTIPFFITGSGYVPGGYFSLTPFVPIDHNTESGWGIKIGHHTGEGGFQLTAPPNMSTLSVDFSSSRPYHFVSSDDPRNVLACNYGVITGDLPASQPGTATFHSIDSGADPDSPLDDTFIISFLAEFRPALDDCSGKFHKSRLKNGSFMMLALSKPVKIDLANGIVVNANTPGAPIAYSWYGLGTLTFKWPFGLF
;
A
#
# COMPACT_ATOMS: atom_id res chain seq x y z
N MET A 1 1.23 90.07 -8.06
CA MET A 1 1.79 88.86 -7.41
C MET A 1 0.69 87.80 -7.38
N ASN A 2 0.70 86.85 -8.32
CA ASN A 2 -0.25 85.74 -8.36
C ASN A 2 0.53 84.44 -8.13
N VAL A 3 0.27 83.79 -7.00
CA VAL A 3 0.89 82.50 -6.65
C VAL A 3 -0.01 81.39 -7.18
N VAL A 4 0.52 80.66 -8.16
CA VAL A 4 -0.06 79.43 -8.72
C VAL A 4 0.04 78.32 -7.68
N ARG A 5 -1.08 77.69 -7.32
CA ARG A 5 -1.09 76.47 -6.49
C ARG A 5 -1.18 75.23 -7.38
N PHE A 6 -0.05 74.54 -7.55
CA PHE A 6 0.04 73.22 -8.16
C PHE A 6 -0.54 72.18 -7.17
N ARG A 7 -1.65 71.53 -7.52
CA ARG A 7 -2.17 70.38 -6.79
C ARG A 7 -1.57 69.11 -7.39
N GLY A 8 -0.58 68.56 -6.69
CA GLY A 8 -0.01 67.25 -7.01
C GLY A 8 -1.05 66.14 -6.79
N LEU A 9 -1.33 65.41 -7.85
CA LEU A 9 -2.15 64.20 -7.83
C LEU A 9 -1.21 63.03 -7.49
N CYS A 10 -1.18 62.58 -6.24
CA CYS A 10 -0.51 61.34 -5.85
C CYS A 10 -1.34 60.14 -6.34
N LEU A 11 -1.02 59.64 -7.53
CA LEU A 11 -1.54 58.38 -8.04
C LEU A 11 -0.78 57.24 -7.32
N ALA A 12 -1.38 56.70 -6.25
CA ALA A 12 -0.86 55.51 -5.59
C ALA A 12 -1.13 54.28 -6.46
N LEU A 13 -0.09 53.78 -7.13
CA LEU A 13 -0.10 52.53 -7.87
C LEU A 13 -0.21 51.37 -6.86
N ILE A 14 -1.41 50.78 -6.71
CA ILE A 14 -1.59 49.51 -5.99
C ILE A 14 -1.08 48.41 -6.92
N ILE A 15 0.19 48.05 -6.77
CA ILE A 15 0.75 46.84 -7.35
C ILE A 15 0.17 45.69 -6.50
N CYS A 16 -0.92 45.07 -6.98
CA CYS A 16 -1.30 43.75 -6.53
C CYS A 16 -0.16 42.79 -6.91
N CYS A 17 0.77 42.58 -5.99
CA CYS A 17 1.66 41.44 -6.03
C CYS A 17 0.78 40.20 -5.92
N TRP A 18 0.39 39.63 -7.06
CA TRP A 18 -0.06 38.25 -7.14
C TRP A 18 1.13 37.40 -6.70
N SER A 19 1.23 37.15 -5.40
CA SER A 19 2.14 36.17 -4.85
C SER A 19 1.74 34.83 -5.45
N TRP A 20 2.44 34.47 -6.53
CA TRP A 20 2.49 33.10 -7.01
C TRP A 20 2.98 32.27 -5.85
N SER A 21 2.03 31.71 -5.12
CA SER A 21 2.29 30.71 -4.10
C SER A 21 2.79 29.50 -4.87
N TYR A 22 4.09 29.44 -5.12
CA TYR A 22 4.75 28.23 -5.57
C TYR A 22 4.40 27.18 -4.52
N GLY A 23 3.43 26.33 -4.86
CA GLY A 23 2.98 25.27 -3.99
C GLY A 23 4.07 24.23 -3.91
N PHE A 24 5.01 24.43 -2.99
CA PHE A 24 6.07 23.47 -2.73
C PHE A 24 5.43 22.11 -2.42
N SER A 25 5.92 21.04 -3.03
CA SER A 25 5.60 19.69 -2.60
C SER A 25 6.64 19.23 -1.59
N GLN A 26 6.22 18.61 -0.49
CA GLN A 26 7.13 18.01 0.46
C GLN A 26 7.05 16.49 0.37
N THR A 27 8.18 15.86 0.05
CA THR A 27 8.36 14.41 0.16
C THR A 27 8.82 14.09 1.57
N ILE A 28 8.06 13.25 2.26
CA ILE A 28 8.35 12.82 3.63
C ILE A 28 8.59 11.31 3.67
N PRO A 29 9.49 10.82 4.54
CA PRO A 29 9.62 9.39 4.82
C PRO A 29 8.28 8.81 5.29
N PHE A 30 8.01 7.59 4.87
CA PHE A 30 6.83 6.83 5.25
C PHE A 30 7.26 5.45 5.74
N PHE A 31 6.63 5.02 6.82
CA PHE A 31 6.86 3.75 7.49
C PHE A 31 5.52 3.18 7.91
N ILE A 32 5.35 1.88 7.79
CA ILE A 32 4.15 1.18 8.23
C ILE A 32 4.48 -0.22 8.71
N THR A 33 3.84 -0.67 9.78
CA THR A 33 3.93 -2.03 10.30
C THR A 33 2.56 -2.51 10.71
N GLY A 34 2.41 -3.82 10.82
CA GLY A 34 1.19 -4.41 11.35
C GLY A 34 1.13 -5.91 11.21
N SER A 35 -0.05 -6.43 11.52
CA SER A 35 -0.44 -7.81 11.32
C SER A 35 -1.85 -7.89 10.77
N GLY A 36 -2.12 -9.02 10.15
CA GLY A 36 -3.38 -9.25 9.51
C GLY A 36 -3.55 -10.69 9.11
N TYR A 37 -4.59 -10.94 8.34
CA TYR A 37 -4.99 -12.29 8.03
C TYR A 37 -5.80 -12.36 6.74
N VAL A 38 -5.78 -13.54 6.14
CA VAL A 38 -6.71 -13.91 5.08
C VAL A 38 -7.89 -14.63 5.70
N PRO A 39 -9.10 -14.01 5.69
CA PRO A 39 -10.26 -14.51 6.42
C PRO A 39 -10.72 -15.88 5.95
N GLY A 40 -10.60 -16.16 4.65
CA GLY A 40 -11.00 -17.45 4.08
C GLY A 40 -10.15 -18.63 4.51
N GLY A 41 -8.97 -18.40 5.11
CA GLY A 41 -8.06 -19.45 5.53
C GLY A 41 -7.34 -20.18 4.39
N TYR A 42 -7.49 -19.68 3.16
CA TYR A 42 -6.80 -20.19 1.98
C TYR A 42 -6.39 -19.07 1.01
N PHE A 43 -5.38 -19.35 0.19
CA PHE A 43 -5.04 -18.58 -1.00
C PHE A 43 -5.28 -19.44 -2.24
N SER A 44 -5.88 -18.90 -3.29
CA SER A 44 -5.97 -19.62 -4.56
C SER A 44 -4.63 -19.54 -5.30
N LEU A 45 -4.18 -20.67 -5.84
CA LEU A 45 -3.08 -20.73 -6.81
C LEU A 45 -3.55 -20.49 -8.25
N THR A 46 -4.85 -20.28 -8.45
CA THR A 46 -5.42 -19.96 -9.75
C THR A 46 -5.24 -18.46 -10.05
N PRO A 47 -4.68 -18.09 -11.21
CA PRO A 47 -4.52 -16.70 -11.60
C PRO A 47 -5.85 -15.95 -11.66
N PHE A 48 -5.82 -14.66 -11.33
CA PHE A 48 -6.94 -13.72 -11.41
C PHE A 48 -8.17 -14.10 -10.56
N VAL A 49 -7.99 -14.98 -9.57
CA VAL A 49 -9.00 -15.23 -8.52
C VAL A 49 -8.70 -14.29 -7.35
N PRO A 50 -9.56 -13.29 -7.06
CA PRO A 50 -9.35 -12.38 -5.94
C PRO A 50 -9.41 -13.10 -4.60
N ILE A 51 -8.50 -12.73 -3.70
CA ILE A 51 -8.44 -13.16 -2.31
C ILE A 51 -8.41 -11.92 -1.42
N ASP A 52 -9.40 -11.81 -0.54
CA ASP A 52 -9.46 -10.73 0.45
C ASP A 52 -8.43 -10.93 1.56
N HIS A 53 -7.96 -9.82 2.11
CA HIS A 53 -7.04 -9.83 3.25
C HIS A 53 -7.19 -8.54 4.07
N ASN A 54 -7.02 -8.66 5.40
CA ASN A 54 -7.36 -7.62 6.37
C ASN A 54 -6.21 -7.31 7.31
N THR A 55 -6.22 -6.11 7.89
CA THR A 55 -5.38 -5.72 9.03
C THR A 55 -6.16 -5.94 10.31
N GLU A 56 -5.55 -6.69 11.22
CA GLU A 56 -6.01 -6.80 12.60
C GLU A 56 -5.56 -5.57 13.40
N SER A 57 -4.28 -5.22 13.29
CA SER A 57 -3.71 -4.04 13.93
C SER A 57 -2.43 -3.59 13.21
N GLY A 58 -2.28 -2.29 13.04
CA GLY A 58 -1.06 -1.71 12.48
C GLY A 58 -0.79 -0.31 12.99
N TRP A 59 0.42 0.17 12.71
CA TRP A 59 0.82 1.54 12.93
C TRP A 59 1.58 2.08 11.71
N GLY A 60 1.31 3.32 11.32
CA GLY A 60 2.02 3.97 10.23
C GLY A 60 2.34 5.43 10.51
N ILE A 61 3.51 5.89 10.06
CA ILE A 61 3.86 7.31 10.11
C ILE A 61 2.77 8.09 9.36
N LYS A 62 2.28 9.17 10.00
CA LYS A 62 1.16 9.99 9.54
C LYS A 62 -0.19 9.28 9.45
N ILE A 63 -0.31 7.96 9.50
CA ILE A 63 -1.61 7.28 9.62
C ILE A 63 -2.02 7.19 11.10
N GLY A 64 -1.08 6.86 11.98
CA GLY A 64 -1.36 6.46 13.36
C GLY A 64 -1.66 4.97 13.44
N HIS A 65 -2.39 4.57 14.49
CA HIS A 65 -3.01 3.25 14.53
C HIS A 65 -3.98 3.09 13.37
N HIS A 66 -4.07 1.90 12.81
CA HIS A 66 -4.98 1.64 11.70
C HIS A 66 -5.47 0.20 11.63
N THR A 67 -6.60 0.06 10.95
CA THR A 67 -7.07 -1.19 10.36
C THR A 67 -7.06 -1.05 8.84
N GLY A 68 -7.49 -2.09 8.13
CA GLY A 68 -7.56 -2.04 6.69
C GLY A 68 -8.00 -3.33 6.06
N GLU A 69 -8.33 -3.22 4.79
CA GLU A 69 -8.78 -4.33 3.96
C GLU A 69 -8.38 -4.07 2.50
N GLY A 70 -8.22 -5.14 1.75
CA GLY A 70 -8.01 -5.10 0.32
C GLY A 70 -8.19 -6.49 -0.27
N GLY A 71 -7.82 -6.62 -1.54
CA GLY A 71 -7.80 -7.91 -2.22
C GLY A 71 -6.58 -8.03 -3.11
N PHE A 72 -5.96 -9.21 -3.14
CA PHE A 72 -4.90 -9.54 -4.08
C PHE A 72 -5.32 -10.69 -4.99
N GLN A 73 -4.57 -10.89 -6.07
CA GLN A 73 -4.71 -12.04 -6.96
C GLN A 73 -3.37 -12.35 -7.59
N LEU A 74 -3.15 -13.62 -7.94
CA LEU A 74 -2.00 -14.01 -8.74
C LEU A 74 -2.17 -13.51 -10.17
N THR A 75 -1.09 -13.06 -10.80
CA THR A 75 -1.11 -12.61 -12.21
C THR A 75 -0.67 -13.70 -13.18
N ALA A 76 -0.07 -14.77 -12.66
CA ALA A 76 0.37 -15.95 -13.41
C ALA A 76 0.31 -17.20 -12.51
N PRO A 77 0.31 -18.42 -13.07
CA PRO A 77 0.44 -19.63 -12.28
C PRO A 77 1.78 -19.64 -11.52
N PRO A 78 1.84 -20.24 -10.32
CA PRO A 78 3.10 -20.34 -9.58
C PRO A 78 4.13 -21.20 -10.33
N ASN A 79 5.37 -20.73 -10.34
CA ASN A 79 6.48 -21.54 -10.80
C ASN A 79 6.93 -22.44 -9.64
N MET A 80 6.57 -23.72 -9.74
CA MET A 80 6.89 -24.71 -8.70
C MET A 80 8.38 -25.06 -8.63
N SER A 81 9.16 -24.78 -9.68
CA SER A 81 10.62 -25.00 -9.65
C SER A 81 11.36 -23.93 -8.85
N THR A 82 10.85 -22.70 -8.86
CA THR A 82 11.43 -21.56 -8.13
C THR A 82 10.65 -21.21 -6.87
N LEU A 83 9.54 -21.91 -6.62
CA LEU A 83 8.63 -21.66 -5.51
C LEU A 83 8.26 -20.17 -5.42
N SER A 84 7.88 -19.59 -6.56
CA SER A 84 7.57 -18.16 -6.67
C SER A 84 6.42 -17.87 -7.61
N VAL A 85 5.72 -16.77 -7.37
CA VAL A 85 4.63 -16.30 -8.22
C VAL A 85 4.46 -14.79 -8.16
N ASP A 86 4.03 -14.19 -9.26
CA ASP A 86 3.69 -12.78 -9.32
C ASP A 86 2.23 -12.55 -8.90
N PHE A 87 2.00 -11.41 -8.23
CA PHE A 87 0.69 -11.01 -7.75
C PHE A 87 0.49 -9.50 -7.87
N SER A 88 -0.77 -9.08 -7.83
CA SER A 88 -1.15 -7.68 -7.74
C SER A 88 -2.40 -7.52 -6.89
N SER A 89 -2.69 -6.30 -6.47
CA SER A 89 -4.00 -5.96 -5.91
C SER A 89 -5.10 -6.18 -6.94
N SER A 90 -6.13 -6.93 -6.58
CA SER A 90 -7.40 -7.01 -7.34
C SER A 90 -8.30 -5.81 -7.03
N ARG A 91 -8.16 -5.25 -5.82
CA ARG A 91 -8.72 -3.96 -5.40
C ARG A 91 -7.75 -3.25 -4.46
N PRO A 92 -7.75 -1.90 -4.39
CA PRO A 92 -6.86 -1.16 -3.50
C PRO A 92 -6.95 -1.64 -2.05
N TYR A 93 -5.82 -1.58 -1.35
CA TYR A 93 -5.78 -1.72 0.10
C TYR A 93 -6.13 -0.38 0.76
N HIS A 94 -7.10 -0.37 1.66
CA HIS A 94 -7.50 0.82 2.41
C HIS A 94 -6.92 0.77 3.82
N PHE A 95 -5.89 1.57 4.09
CA PHE A 95 -5.42 1.81 5.46
C PHE A 95 -6.28 2.90 6.10
N VAL A 96 -7.09 2.54 7.09
CA VAL A 96 -8.03 3.43 7.77
C VAL A 96 -7.48 3.79 9.14
N SER A 97 -7.24 5.09 9.38
CA SER A 97 -6.75 5.57 10.66
C SER A 97 -7.76 5.33 11.78
N SER A 98 -7.33 4.70 12.88
CA SER A 98 -8.15 4.48 14.07
C SER A 98 -8.45 5.78 14.83
N ASP A 99 -7.57 6.79 14.72
CA ASP A 99 -7.74 8.08 15.39
C ASP A 99 -8.77 8.97 14.67
N ASP A 100 -8.87 8.84 13.34
CA ASP A 100 -9.87 9.53 12.53
C ASP A 100 -10.17 8.72 11.26
N PRO A 101 -11.27 7.94 11.23
CA PRO A 101 -11.64 7.07 10.12
C PRO A 101 -11.87 7.79 8.79
N ARG A 102 -11.96 9.13 8.78
CA ARG A 102 -12.03 9.92 7.53
C ARG A 102 -10.68 9.99 6.83
N ASN A 103 -9.58 9.61 7.50
CA ASN A 103 -8.26 9.53 6.92
C ASN A 103 -7.99 8.11 6.40
N VAL A 104 -8.20 7.92 5.10
CA VAL A 104 -7.94 6.66 4.40
C VAL A 104 -6.79 6.86 3.41
N LEU A 105 -5.73 6.05 3.57
CA LEU A 105 -4.71 5.88 2.54
C LEU A 105 -5.06 4.64 1.73
N ALA A 106 -5.55 4.84 0.50
CA ALA A 106 -5.81 3.76 -0.45
C ALA A 106 -4.55 3.47 -1.27
N CYS A 107 -4.18 2.21 -1.46
CA CYS A 107 -3.01 1.84 -2.25
C CYS A 107 -3.29 0.66 -3.18
N ASN A 108 -2.98 0.82 -4.46
CA ASN A 108 -2.74 -0.31 -5.35
C ASN A 108 -1.35 -0.88 -5.06
N TYR A 109 -1.16 -2.17 -5.28
CA TYR A 109 0.15 -2.80 -5.11
C TYR A 109 0.41 -3.87 -6.17
N GLY A 110 1.62 -3.90 -6.71
CA GLY A 110 1.98 -4.81 -7.82
C GLY A 110 1.22 -4.57 -9.13
N VAL A 111 0.46 -3.48 -9.25
CA VAL A 111 -0.28 -3.13 -10.48
C VAL A 111 0.62 -2.29 -11.37
N ILE A 112 1.06 -2.83 -12.51
CA ILE A 112 2.02 -2.18 -13.43
C ILE A 112 1.36 -1.33 -14.54
N THR A 113 0.05 -1.11 -14.45
CA THR A 113 -0.74 -0.32 -15.40
C THR A 113 -1.48 0.82 -14.69
N GLY A 114 -1.92 1.85 -15.43
CA GLY A 114 -2.66 2.99 -14.88
C GLY A 114 -1.80 4.23 -14.66
N ASP A 115 -2.31 5.19 -13.88
CA ASP A 115 -1.71 6.53 -13.75
C ASP A 115 -0.46 6.58 -12.87
N LEU A 116 -0.43 5.76 -11.81
CA LEU A 116 0.72 5.59 -10.90
C LEU A 116 1.07 4.10 -10.80
N PRO A 117 1.57 3.48 -11.88
CA PRO A 117 1.84 2.05 -11.92
C PRO A 117 3.00 1.71 -11.01
N ALA A 118 2.96 0.56 -10.33
CA ALA A 118 4.12 -0.02 -9.67
C ALA A 118 5.25 -0.28 -10.69
N SER A 119 6.49 -0.27 -10.21
CA SER A 119 7.68 -0.57 -11.02
C SER A 119 7.71 -2.01 -11.54
N GLN A 120 7.10 -2.94 -10.81
CA GLN A 120 6.99 -4.36 -11.15
C GLN A 120 5.77 -4.96 -10.43
N PRO A 121 5.30 -6.16 -10.84
CA PRO A 121 4.37 -6.94 -10.05
C PRO A 121 4.90 -7.19 -8.64
N GLY A 122 4.00 -7.49 -7.70
CA GLY A 122 4.40 -8.06 -6.42
C GLY A 122 4.91 -9.48 -6.63
N THR A 123 5.81 -9.95 -5.78
CA THR A 123 6.33 -11.31 -5.82
C THR A 123 6.05 -12.02 -4.50
N ALA A 124 5.46 -13.20 -4.58
CA ALA A 124 5.32 -14.13 -3.48
C ALA A 124 6.35 -15.25 -3.64
N THR A 125 7.14 -15.52 -2.60
CA THR A 125 8.15 -16.59 -2.57
C THR A 125 7.88 -17.51 -1.40
N PHE A 126 7.85 -18.82 -1.64
CA PHE A 126 7.64 -19.83 -0.62
C PHE A 126 8.99 -20.30 -0.08
N HIS A 127 9.18 -20.19 1.23
CA HIS A 127 10.39 -20.59 1.93
C HIS A 127 10.07 -21.82 2.77
N SER A 128 10.66 -22.96 2.41
CA SER A 128 10.58 -24.20 3.21
C SER A 128 11.07 -23.91 4.63
N ILE A 129 10.31 -24.36 5.63
CA ILE A 129 10.72 -24.32 7.04
C ILE A 129 10.95 -25.71 7.63
N ASP A 130 10.59 -26.78 6.93
CA ASP A 130 10.86 -28.15 7.35
C ASP A 130 11.55 -28.93 6.23
N SER A 131 12.89 -28.82 6.18
CA SER A 131 13.72 -29.50 5.18
C SER A 131 13.76 -31.03 5.33
N GLY A 132 12.98 -31.60 6.27
CA GLY A 132 12.81 -33.04 6.47
C GLY A 132 11.75 -33.67 5.58
N ALA A 133 11.06 -32.87 4.75
CA ALA A 133 10.17 -33.39 3.72
C ALA A 133 10.92 -34.36 2.80
N ASP A 134 10.26 -35.46 2.46
CA ASP A 134 10.78 -36.42 1.47
C ASP A 134 11.24 -35.64 0.23
N PRO A 135 12.50 -35.77 -0.22
CA PRO A 135 12.97 -35.08 -1.42
C PRO A 135 12.13 -35.42 -2.67
N ASP A 136 11.38 -36.52 -2.64
CA ASP A 136 10.44 -36.92 -3.69
C ASP A 136 9.03 -36.32 -3.52
N SER A 137 8.73 -35.66 -2.38
CA SER A 137 7.45 -34.97 -2.07
C SER A 137 7.66 -33.59 -1.42
N PRO A 138 8.19 -32.59 -2.16
CA PRO A 138 8.36 -31.23 -1.65
C PRO A 138 7.04 -30.50 -1.32
N LEU A 139 5.90 -31.15 -1.54
CA LEU A 139 4.56 -30.59 -1.34
C LEU A 139 3.98 -30.89 0.06
N ASP A 140 4.58 -31.84 0.78
CA ASP A 140 4.21 -32.12 2.18
C ASP A 140 4.88 -31.17 3.18
N ASP A 141 5.81 -30.35 2.68
CA ASP A 141 6.56 -29.37 3.44
C ASP A 141 5.66 -28.24 3.95
N THR A 142 6.15 -27.57 4.99
CA THR A 142 5.55 -26.37 5.53
C THR A 142 6.36 -25.16 5.05
N PHE A 143 5.67 -24.11 4.66
CA PHE A 143 6.28 -22.91 4.10
C PHE A 143 5.96 -21.66 4.93
N ILE A 144 6.89 -20.70 4.89
CA ILE A 144 6.59 -19.29 5.13
C ILE A 144 6.58 -18.61 3.77
N ILE A 145 5.55 -17.83 3.48
CA ILE A 145 5.48 -17.05 2.23
C ILE A 145 5.93 -15.62 2.54
N SER A 146 6.89 -15.13 1.76
CA SER A 146 7.22 -13.71 1.71
C SER A 146 6.53 -13.05 0.54
N PHE A 147 5.70 -12.04 0.80
CA PHE A 147 5.09 -11.19 -0.22
C PHE A 147 5.82 -9.86 -0.24
N LEU A 148 6.41 -9.50 -1.38
CA LEU A 148 7.06 -8.21 -1.57
C LEU A 148 6.34 -7.45 -2.69
N ALA A 149 5.83 -6.26 -2.40
CA ALA A 149 5.21 -5.41 -3.42
C ALA A 149 5.48 -3.93 -3.17
N GLU A 150 5.48 -3.16 -4.27
CA GLU A 150 5.42 -1.71 -4.21
C GLU A 150 3.97 -1.27 -4.07
N PHE A 151 3.67 -0.50 -3.02
CA PHE A 151 2.39 0.13 -2.77
C PHE A 151 2.42 1.56 -3.28
N ARG A 152 1.46 1.90 -4.13
CA ARG A 152 1.28 3.24 -4.71
C ARG A 152 -0.11 3.79 -4.39
N PRO A 153 -0.22 5.06 -3.97
CA PRO A 153 -1.52 5.64 -3.65
C PRO A 153 -2.50 5.57 -4.83
N ALA A 154 -3.68 5.00 -4.59
CA ALA A 154 -4.83 5.12 -5.46
C ALA A 154 -5.50 6.46 -5.15
N LEU A 155 -4.98 7.55 -5.72
CA LEU A 155 -5.27 8.92 -5.26
C LEU A 155 -6.76 9.26 -5.19
N ASP A 156 -7.57 8.73 -6.10
CA ASP A 156 -9.01 8.96 -6.14
C ASP A 156 -9.77 8.29 -4.98
N ASP A 157 -9.21 7.23 -4.40
CA ASP A 157 -9.78 6.49 -3.28
C ASP A 157 -9.22 6.96 -1.92
N CYS A 158 -8.22 7.84 -1.92
CA CYS A 158 -7.68 8.42 -0.70
C CYS A 158 -8.57 9.55 -0.16
N SER A 159 -8.66 9.67 1.17
CA SER A 159 -9.51 10.66 1.84
C SER A 159 -8.81 11.40 2.99
N GLY A 160 -9.47 12.44 3.53
CA GLY A 160 -8.96 13.22 4.66
C GLY A 160 -7.62 13.89 4.34
N LYS A 161 -6.61 13.69 5.20
CA LYS A 161 -5.25 14.20 4.99
C LYS A 161 -4.54 13.57 3.78
N PHE A 162 -5.00 12.41 3.31
CA PHE A 162 -4.45 11.71 2.14
C PHE A 162 -5.20 12.01 0.85
N HIS A 163 -6.27 12.80 0.88
CA HIS A 163 -7.04 13.17 -0.32
C HIS A 163 -6.14 13.72 -1.45
N LYS A 164 -6.46 13.43 -2.72
CA LYS A 164 -5.66 13.81 -3.92
C LYS A 164 -5.33 15.30 -4.09
N SER A 165 -6.08 16.19 -3.45
CA SER A 165 -5.74 17.62 -3.42
C SER A 165 -4.50 17.89 -2.56
N ARG A 166 -4.20 17.02 -1.58
CA ARG A 166 -3.10 17.07 -0.62
C ARG A 166 -2.00 16.06 -0.94
N LEU A 167 -2.31 14.77 -1.08
CA LEU A 167 -1.35 13.74 -1.49
C LEU A 167 -1.18 13.78 -3.01
N LYS A 168 0.07 13.82 -3.49
CA LYS A 168 0.39 13.96 -4.91
C LYS A 168 0.98 12.72 -5.53
N ASN A 169 1.89 12.06 -4.81
CA ASN A 169 2.52 10.84 -5.24
C ASN A 169 3.25 10.22 -4.04
N GLY A 170 4.06 9.21 -4.32
CA GLY A 170 4.87 8.48 -3.38
C GLY A 170 4.68 7.00 -3.59
N SER A 171 5.54 6.23 -2.93
CA SER A 171 5.38 4.79 -2.87
C SER A 171 6.16 4.25 -1.69
N PHE A 172 5.81 3.05 -1.29
CA PHE A 172 6.56 2.30 -0.30
C PHE A 172 6.61 0.83 -0.68
N MET A 173 7.75 0.20 -0.40
CA MET A 173 7.87 -1.25 -0.51
C MET A 173 7.32 -1.86 0.76
N MET A 174 6.50 -2.90 0.63
CA MET A 174 5.97 -3.67 1.76
C MET A 174 6.40 -5.12 1.64
N LEU A 175 6.99 -5.64 2.71
CA LEU A 175 7.25 -7.05 2.92
C LEU A 175 6.23 -7.59 3.92
N ALA A 176 5.47 -8.61 3.52
CA ALA A 176 4.61 -9.37 4.40
C ALA A 176 5.12 -10.81 4.53
N LEU A 177 5.09 -11.37 5.74
CA LEU A 177 5.51 -12.73 6.05
C LEU A 177 4.34 -13.50 6.65
N SER A 178 3.97 -14.62 6.01
CA SER A 178 2.90 -15.47 6.53
C SER A 178 3.31 -16.21 7.81
N LYS A 179 2.33 -16.68 8.56
CA LYS A 179 2.51 -17.85 9.44
C LYS A 179 2.69 -19.12 8.59
N PRO A 180 3.14 -20.23 9.19
CA PRO A 180 3.31 -21.49 8.48
C PRO A 180 2.08 -21.92 7.66
N VAL A 181 2.29 -22.27 6.39
CA VAL A 181 1.26 -22.73 5.45
C VAL A 181 1.68 -24.01 4.74
N LYS A 182 0.71 -24.70 4.12
CA LYS A 182 0.94 -25.86 3.24
C LYS A 182 0.34 -25.62 1.87
N ILE A 183 0.96 -26.19 0.85
CA ILE A 183 0.48 -26.16 -0.54
C ILE A 183 -0.39 -27.41 -0.76
N ASP A 184 -1.64 -27.22 -1.15
CA ASP A 184 -2.54 -28.29 -1.58
C ASP A 184 -2.73 -28.19 -3.10
N LEU A 185 -1.86 -28.87 -3.86
CA LEU A 185 -1.93 -28.85 -5.32
C LEU A 185 -3.17 -29.56 -5.87
N ALA A 186 -3.71 -30.55 -5.15
CA ALA A 186 -4.91 -31.26 -5.61
C ALA A 186 -6.11 -30.31 -5.70
N ASN A 187 -6.19 -29.36 -4.77
CA ASN A 187 -7.23 -28.33 -4.75
C ASN A 187 -6.76 -26.97 -5.31
N GLY A 188 -5.49 -26.83 -5.70
CA GLY A 188 -4.94 -25.59 -6.23
C GLY A 188 -4.99 -24.44 -5.21
N ILE A 189 -4.76 -24.73 -3.93
CA ILE A 189 -4.81 -23.74 -2.84
C ILE A 189 -3.60 -23.83 -1.93
N VAL A 190 -3.42 -22.81 -1.11
CA VAL A 190 -2.51 -22.79 0.04
C VAL A 190 -3.34 -22.61 1.29
N VAL A 191 -3.08 -23.37 2.34
CA VAL A 191 -3.87 -23.37 3.59
C VAL A 191 -3.00 -23.17 4.82
N ASN A 192 -3.61 -22.76 5.93
CA ASN A 192 -2.94 -22.72 7.23
C ASN A 192 -2.41 -24.12 7.61
N ALA A 193 -1.10 -24.22 7.90
CA ALA A 193 -0.44 -25.50 8.13
C ALA A 193 -0.88 -26.19 9.42
N ASN A 194 -1.24 -25.41 10.44
CA ASN A 194 -1.57 -25.91 11.77
C ASN A 194 -3.06 -26.23 11.91
N THR A 195 -3.91 -25.47 11.22
CA THR A 195 -5.36 -25.62 11.30
C THR A 195 -5.99 -25.29 9.95
N PRO A 196 -6.08 -26.27 9.02
CA PRO A 196 -6.71 -26.07 7.73
C PRO A 196 -8.12 -25.48 7.88
N GLY A 197 -8.42 -24.42 7.12
CA GLY A 197 -9.67 -23.66 7.20
C GLY A 197 -9.66 -22.50 8.22
N ALA A 198 -8.67 -22.42 9.12
CA ALA A 198 -8.47 -21.23 9.94
C ALA A 198 -7.79 -20.11 9.14
N PRO A 199 -7.99 -18.83 9.50
CA PRO A 199 -7.35 -17.70 8.83
C PRO A 199 -5.83 -17.87 8.71
N ILE A 200 -5.27 -17.43 7.58
CA ILE A 200 -3.81 -17.39 7.40
C ILE A 200 -3.34 -16.03 7.90
N ALA A 201 -2.74 -16.00 9.08
CA ALA A 201 -2.18 -14.80 9.65
C ALA A 201 -0.83 -14.44 8.99
N TYR A 202 -0.50 -13.15 8.98
CA TYR A 202 0.77 -12.64 8.49
C TYR A 202 1.14 -11.34 9.22
N SER A 203 2.42 -11.00 9.24
CA SER A 203 2.93 -9.70 9.69
C SER A 203 3.50 -8.93 8.51
N TRP A 204 3.59 -7.61 8.61
CA TRP A 204 4.21 -6.81 7.56
C TRP A 204 4.98 -5.61 8.08
N TYR A 205 5.84 -5.14 7.20
CA TYR A 205 6.71 -4.00 7.36
C TYR A 205 6.83 -3.28 6.02
N GLY A 206 6.72 -1.96 6.02
CA GLY A 206 6.84 -1.15 4.82
C GLY A 206 7.63 0.13 5.03
N LEU A 207 8.37 0.51 3.99
CA LEU A 207 9.23 1.69 3.95
C LEU A 207 9.14 2.40 2.60
N GLY A 208 9.12 3.72 2.64
CA GLY A 208 9.22 4.53 1.43
C GLY A 208 9.00 6.00 1.71
N THR A 209 8.31 6.67 0.80
CA THR A 209 8.03 8.10 0.91
C THR A 209 6.65 8.45 0.37
N LEU A 210 6.06 9.52 0.91
CA LEU A 210 4.83 10.12 0.40
C LEU A 210 5.08 11.60 0.13
N THR A 211 4.54 12.12 -0.97
CA THR A 211 4.72 13.52 -1.39
C THR A 211 3.40 14.26 -1.29
N PHE A 212 3.39 15.35 -0.52
CA PHE A 212 2.20 16.14 -0.25
C PHE A 212 2.36 17.59 -0.72
N LYS A 213 1.26 18.25 -1.05
CA LYS A 213 1.21 19.66 -1.42
C LYS A 213 1.23 20.55 -0.16
N TRP A 214 2.04 21.59 -0.17
CA TRP A 214 2.08 22.64 0.86
C TRP A 214 0.88 23.61 0.74
N PRO A 215 0.43 24.23 1.86
CA PRO A 215 0.80 23.95 3.24
C PRO A 215 0.07 22.72 3.75
N PHE A 216 0.84 21.82 4.39
CA PHE A 216 0.25 20.99 5.42
C PHE A 216 -0.31 21.94 6.46
N GLY A 217 -1.63 22.16 6.45
CA GLY A 217 -2.29 22.77 7.58
C GLY A 217 -1.92 21.94 8.81
N LEU A 218 -1.17 22.56 9.73
CA LEU A 218 -0.90 22.07 11.07
C LEU A 218 -2.24 21.89 11.80
N PHE A 219 -2.91 20.75 11.63
CA PHE A 219 -4.03 20.33 12.48
C PHE A 219 -4.04 18.81 12.57
#